data_AF-A0A9D5T6F3-F1
#
_entry.id   AF-A0A9D5T6F3-F1
#
_cell.length_a   1.000
_cell.length_b   1.000
_cell.length_c   1.000
_cell.angle_alpha   90.00
_cell.angle_beta   90.00
_cell.angle_gamma   90.00
#
_symmetry.space_group_name_H-M   'P 1'
#
loop_
_entity.id
_entity.type
_entity.pdbx_description
1 polymer ?
#
loop_
_entity_poly.entity_id
_entity_poly.type
_entity_poly.pdbx_seq_one_letter_code
_entity_poly.pdbx_strand_id
1 'polypeptide(L)'
;MSNKNEGRVLTPRKQLENKISNARSNLLFVVGFTIVNIIFAVTNRNTYFLFSAFVPYFIANLGMALCGKYSADFYDADFPISATFGDGAFVVFVAISVILTLVYLLMWRLSKNLKKGWLIAALVFFAVDTLLLFLLSGDLLENIIDVAFHIWVIVSLSIGINSAAKLEKMPQEDEPIVEEIPQTESVPAETATTFKRVADMEVKQRVLAEAELEGHKIVYRRVKKVNELVIDGYVYDEYVALMEYPHELYARIDGKEIVAGYDGMNSFIKVGGQIIAKKIRIF
;
A
#
# COMPACT_ATOMS: atom_id res chain seq x y z
N MET A 1 -24.49 -16.20 -25.81
CA MET A 1 -23.27 -15.38 -25.57
C MET A 1 -23.61 -14.36 -24.48
N SER A 2 -23.26 -14.65 -23.23
CA SER A 2 -23.51 -13.75 -22.10
C SER A 2 -22.29 -12.88 -21.82
N ASN A 3 -22.54 -11.61 -21.55
CA ASN A 3 -21.60 -10.50 -21.57
C ASN A 3 -20.61 -10.57 -20.39
N LYS A 4 -19.37 -11.01 -20.63
CA LYS A 4 -18.26 -10.95 -19.66
C LYS A 4 -17.72 -9.52 -19.57
N ASN A 5 -18.39 -8.62 -18.83
CA ASN A 5 -17.76 -7.37 -18.37
C ASN A 5 -18.59 -6.59 -17.33
N GLU A 6 -19.08 -7.23 -16.27
CA GLU A 6 -19.49 -6.47 -15.08
C GLU A 6 -18.24 -6.10 -14.27
N GLY A 7 -17.67 -4.93 -14.58
CA GLY A 7 -16.61 -4.32 -13.82
C GLY A 7 -17.02 -4.20 -12.35
N ARG A 8 -16.26 -4.85 -11.46
CA ARG A 8 -16.53 -4.87 -10.02
C ARG A 8 -16.51 -3.43 -9.48
N VAL A 9 -17.68 -2.81 -9.32
CA VAL A 9 -17.84 -1.44 -8.83
C VAL A 9 -17.24 -1.35 -7.42
N LEU A 10 -16.22 -0.51 -7.25
CA LEU A 10 -15.58 -0.29 -5.95
C LEU A 10 -16.51 0.50 -5.03
N THR A 11 -16.61 0.11 -3.76
CA THR A 11 -17.34 0.90 -2.75
C THR A 11 -16.75 2.31 -2.63
N PRO A 12 -17.56 3.34 -2.31
CA PRO A 12 -17.06 4.71 -2.15
C PRO A 12 -15.88 4.82 -1.18
N ARG A 13 -15.91 4.07 -0.07
CA ARG A 13 -14.81 3.99 0.90
C ARG A 13 -13.52 3.51 0.25
N LYS A 14 -13.58 2.39 -0.46
CA LYS A 14 -12.42 1.78 -1.12
C LYS A 14 -11.87 2.66 -2.26
N GLN A 15 -12.73 3.43 -2.93
CA GLN A 15 -12.27 4.41 -3.92
C GLN A 15 -11.44 5.53 -3.27
N LEU A 16 -11.84 6.02 -2.10
CA LEU A 16 -11.07 7.03 -1.36
C LEU A 16 -9.75 6.46 -0.81
N GLU A 17 -9.78 5.25 -0.25
CA GLU A 17 -8.57 4.55 0.20
C GLU A 17 -7.57 4.36 -0.93
N ASN A 18 -8.04 3.98 -2.12
CA ASN A 18 -7.19 3.86 -3.31
C ASN A 18 -6.57 5.20 -3.71
N LYS A 19 -7.32 6.30 -3.67
CA LYS A 19 -6.79 7.65 -3.96
C LYS A 19 -5.70 8.07 -2.98
N ILE A 20 -5.89 7.77 -1.69
CA ILE A 20 -4.88 8.02 -0.64
C ILE A 20 -3.65 7.16 -0.86
N SER A 21 -3.84 5.88 -1.18
CA SER A 21 -2.75 4.96 -1.49
C SER A 21 -1.96 5.43 -2.71
N ASN A 22 -2.63 5.86 -3.77
CA ASN A 22 -1.98 6.38 -4.98
C ASN A 22 -1.17 7.63 -4.70
N ALA A 23 -1.70 8.59 -3.93
CA ALA A 23 -0.96 9.78 -3.52
C ALA A 23 0.32 9.42 -2.74
N ARG A 24 0.23 8.44 -1.85
CA ARG A 24 1.39 7.93 -1.10
C ARG A 24 2.40 7.20 -1.99
N SER A 25 1.92 6.41 -2.95
CA SER A 25 2.80 5.76 -3.93
C SER A 25 3.51 6.78 -4.82
N ASN A 26 2.81 7.81 -5.28
CA ASN A 26 3.38 8.89 -6.09
C ASN A 26 4.48 9.65 -5.32
N LEU A 27 4.28 9.92 -4.03
CA LEU A 27 5.33 10.47 -3.19
C LEU A 27 6.56 9.56 -3.09
N LEU A 28 6.36 8.23 -3.01
CA LEU A 28 7.46 7.28 -2.99
C LEU A 28 8.18 7.19 -4.34
N PHE A 29 7.46 7.31 -5.46
CA PHE A 29 8.05 7.40 -6.79
C PHE A 29 8.96 8.62 -6.90
N VAL A 30 8.51 9.80 -6.45
CA VAL A 30 9.33 11.03 -6.38
C VAL A 30 10.63 10.75 -5.63
N VAL A 31 10.54 10.16 -4.44
CA VAL A 31 11.73 9.82 -3.63
C VAL A 31 12.67 8.88 -4.38
N GLY A 32 12.14 7.83 -5.01
CA GLY A 32 12.93 6.86 -5.77
C GLY A 32 13.70 7.51 -6.92
N PHE A 33 13.02 8.30 -7.76
CA PHE A 33 13.66 9.00 -8.88
C PHE A 33 14.64 10.08 -8.40
N THR A 34 14.35 10.76 -7.29
CA THR A 34 15.28 11.74 -6.70
C THR A 34 16.59 11.07 -6.28
N ILE A 35 16.53 9.90 -5.64
CA ILE A 35 17.73 9.14 -5.27
C ILE A 35 18.55 8.78 -6.51
N VAL A 36 17.89 8.29 -7.57
CA VAL A 36 18.57 7.95 -8.83
C VAL A 36 19.24 9.18 -9.43
N ASN A 37 18.57 10.32 -9.45
CA ASN A 37 19.12 11.59 -9.96
C ASN A 37 20.29 12.11 -9.13
N ILE A 38 20.25 11.97 -7.81
CA ILE A 38 21.40 12.30 -6.95
C ILE A 38 22.59 11.41 -7.31
N ILE A 39 22.37 10.10 -7.48
CA ILE A 39 23.43 9.17 -7.89
C ILE A 39 24.02 9.57 -9.25
N PHE A 40 23.18 9.91 -10.22
CA PHE A 40 23.65 10.36 -11.53
C PHE A 40 24.44 11.67 -11.46
N ALA A 41 23.98 12.64 -10.69
CA ALA A 41 24.68 13.89 -10.46
C ALA A 41 26.08 13.64 -9.88
N VAL A 42 26.19 12.89 -8.77
CA VAL A 42 27.48 12.66 -8.10
C VAL A 42 28.41 11.71 -8.84
N THR A 43 27.89 10.93 -9.79
CA THR A 43 28.70 10.08 -10.69
C THR A 43 29.04 10.78 -12.00
N ASN A 44 28.74 12.08 -12.11
CA ASN A 44 28.99 12.91 -13.28
C ASN A 44 28.41 12.31 -14.57
N ARG A 45 27.21 11.72 -14.47
CA ARG A 45 26.49 11.24 -15.66
C ARG A 45 25.67 12.38 -16.23
N ASN A 46 25.79 12.61 -17.53
CA ASN A 46 24.98 13.58 -18.28
C ASN A 46 23.54 13.07 -18.53
N THR A 47 22.96 12.39 -17.54
CA THR A 47 21.65 11.77 -17.63
C THR A 47 20.82 12.22 -16.44
N TYR A 48 19.65 12.77 -16.72
CA TYR A 48 18.67 13.20 -15.74
C TYR A 48 17.37 12.42 -16.00
N PHE A 49 16.83 11.78 -14.97
CA PHE A 49 15.47 11.27 -15.04
C PHE A 49 14.50 12.38 -14.68
N LEU A 50 13.44 12.48 -15.47
CA LEU A 50 12.25 13.21 -15.07
C LEU A 50 11.68 12.57 -13.79
N PHE A 51 10.71 13.21 -13.14
CA PHE A 51 9.98 12.65 -12.00
C PHE A 51 10.65 12.72 -10.61
N SER A 52 11.59 13.65 -10.37
CA SER A 52 12.24 13.87 -9.06
C SER A 52 11.85 15.17 -8.35
N ALA A 53 12.22 15.32 -7.08
CA ALA A 53 12.25 16.61 -6.40
C ALA A 53 13.46 17.43 -6.88
N PHE A 54 13.24 18.72 -7.13
CA PHE A 54 14.23 19.61 -7.74
C PHE A 54 15.37 19.94 -6.78
N VAL A 55 15.05 20.39 -5.55
CA VAL A 55 16.05 20.96 -4.64
C VAL A 55 17.11 19.94 -4.22
N PRO A 56 16.78 18.69 -3.84
CA PRO A 56 17.81 17.70 -3.53
C PRO A 56 18.77 17.46 -4.70
N TYR A 57 18.25 17.32 -5.91
CA TYR A 57 19.07 17.14 -7.11
C TYR A 57 19.93 18.39 -7.41
N PHE A 58 19.33 19.58 -7.32
CA PHE A 58 20.02 20.85 -7.52
C PHE A 58 21.19 21.01 -6.54
N ILE A 59 21.00 20.71 -5.25
CA ILE A 59 22.05 20.81 -4.23
C ILE A 59 23.21 19.84 -4.52
N ALA A 60 22.92 18.62 -5.00
CA ALA A 60 23.96 17.67 -5.39
C ALA A 60 24.78 18.20 -6.59
N ASN A 61 24.12 18.76 -7.61
CA ASN A 61 24.77 19.38 -8.76
C ASN A 61 25.56 20.64 -8.39
N LEU A 62 25.03 21.46 -7.48
CA LEU A 62 25.70 22.64 -6.96
C LEU A 62 26.97 22.23 -6.21
N GLY A 63 26.92 21.13 -5.44
CA GLY A 63 28.11 20.54 -4.82
C GLY A 63 29.15 20.09 -5.84
N MET A 64 28.73 19.42 -6.92
CA MET A 64 29.63 19.04 -8.02
C MET A 64 30.31 20.26 -8.64
N ALA A 65 29.54 21.31 -8.94
CA ALA A 65 30.05 22.54 -9.53
C ALA A 65 31.00 23.29 -8.59
N LEU A 66 30.58 23.60 -7.37
CA LEU A 66 31.37 24.42 -6.45
C LEU A 66 32.59 23.70 -5.88
N CYS A 67 32.64 22.36 -5.93
CA CYS A 67 33.77 21.57 -5.46
C CYS A 67 34.68 21.07 -6.59
N GLY A 68 34.58 21.62 -7.81
CA GLY A 68 35.51 21.30 -8.89
C GLY A 68 35.38 19.87 -9.45
N LYS A 69 34.19 19.25 -9.38
CA LYS A 69 33.99 17.84 -9.77
C LYS A 69 33.55 17.64 -11.23
N TYR A 70 33.21 18.71 -11.94
CA TYR A 70 32.98 18.67 -13.39
C TYR A 70 34.29 18.72 -14.18
N SER A 71 34.22 18.47 -15.49
CA SER A 71 35.37 18.60 -16.40
C SER A 71 35.84 20.06 -16.51
N ALA A 72 37.10 20.29 -16.88
CA ALA A 72 37.63 21.64 -17.10
C ALA A 72 36.76 22.45 -18.08
N ASP A 73 36.30 21.83 -19.17
CA ASP A 73 35.41 22.42 -20.17
C ASP A 73 34.12 23.04 -19.58
N PHE A 74 33.62 22.51 -18.45
CA PHE A 74 32.44 23.05 -17.77
C PHE A 74 32.71 24.44 -17.14
N TYR A 75 33.93 24.64 -16.64
CA TYR A 75 34.35 25.89 -15.98
C TYR A 75 34.93 26.92 -16.94
N ASP A 76 35.38 26.47 -18.12
CA ASP A 76 35.87 27.33 -19.20
C ASP A 76 34.73 27.87 -20.08
N ALA A 77 33.54 27.24 -20.04
CA ALA A 77 32.34 27.87 -20.55
C ALA A 77 32.09 29.16 -19.75
N ASP A 78 31.60 30.24 -20.36
CA ASP A 78 31.31 31.56 -19.75
C ASP A 78 30.27 31.54 -18.59
N PHE A 79 30.14 30.40 -17.90
CA PHE A 79 29.31 30.17 -16.74
C PHE A 79 29.93 30.83 -15.51
N PRO A 80 29.19 31.67 -14.77
CA PRO A 80 29.73 32.47 -13.65
C PRO A 80 29.93 31.65 -12.36
N ILE A 81 30.32 30.37 -12.46
CA ILE A 81 30.52 29.49 -11.31
C ILE A 81 31.93 28.90 -11.38
N SER A 82 32.77 29.29 -10.42
CA SER A 82 34.10 28.72 -10.23
C SER A 82 34.14 27.74 -9.06
N ALA A 83 35.05 26.77 -9.13
CA ALA A 83 35.34 25.88 -8.02
C ALA A 83 35.81 26.70 -6.81
N THR A 84 35.00 26.71 -5.75
CA THR A 84 35.19 27.56 -4.57
C THR A 84 35.57 26.75 -3.34
N PHE A 85 35.09 25.50 -3.24
CA PHE A 85 35.28 24.64 -2.08
C PHE A 85 36.14 23.40 -2.40
N GLY A 86 36.77 22.84 -1.36
CA GLY A 86 37.51 21.59 -1.47
C GLY A 86 36.65 20.34 -1.23
N ASP A 87 37.27 19.17 -1.40
CA ASP A 87 36.61 17.84 -1.35
C ASP A 87 35.80 17.56 -0.08
N GLY A 88 36.21 18.10 1.07
CA GLY A 88 35.45 17.94 2.33
C GLY A 88 34.06 18.58 2.29
N ALA A 89 33.90 19.70 1.57
CA ALA A 89 32.61 20.38 1.45
C ALA A 89 31.64 19.61 0.55
N PHE A 90 32.15 18.87 -0.45
CA PHE A 90 31.33 18.08 -1.36
C PHE A 90 30.44 17.08 -0.61
N VAL A 91 31.01 16.39 0.39
CA VAL A 91 30.27 15.45 1.25
C VAL A 91 29.11 16.14 1.98
N VAL A 92 29.27 17.40 2.37
CA VAL A 92 28.21 18.18 3.03
C VAL A 92 27.06 18.45 2.07
N PHE A 93 27.31 18.85 0.82
CA PHE A 93 26.26 19.03 -0.19
C PHE A 93 25.48 17.73 -0.45
N VAL A 94 26.19 16.62 -0.62
CA VAL A 94 25.56 15.29 -0.79
C VAL A 94 24.74 14.92 0.44
N ALA A 95 25.26 15.14 1.64
CA ALA A 95 24.54 14.86 2.88
C ALA A 95 23.24 15.69 2.99
N ILE A 96 23.28 16.98 2.68
CA ILE A 96 22.10 17.85 2.67
C ILE A 96 21.06 17.34 1.66
N SER A 97 21.50 17.01 0.44
CA SER A 97 20.65 16.44 -0.60
C SER A 97 19.93 15.16 -0.15
N VAL A 98 20.68 14.24 0.47
CA VAL A 98 20.12 12.99 1.02
C VAL A 98 19.16 13.28 2.17
N ILE A 99 19.50 14.18 3.09
CA ILE A 99 18.64 14.53 4.23
C ILE A 99 17.30 15.09 3.76
N LEU A 100 17.30 16.02 2.80
CA LEU A 100 16.06 16.58 2.23
C LEU A 100 15.21 15.49 1.56
N THR A 101 15.85 14.55 0.87
CA THR A 101 15.17 13.39 0.30
C THR A 101 14.56 12.48 1.37
N LEU A 102 15.27 12.25 2.49
CA LEU A 102 14.79 11.46 3.63
C LEU A 102 13.63 12.12 4.36
N VAL A 103 13.52 13.46 4.35
CA VAL A 103 12.36 14.18 4.89
C VAL A 103 11.08 13.79 4.14
N TYR A 104 11.10 13.68 2.82
CA TYR A 104 9.98 13.16 2.04
C TYR A 104 9.64 11.70 2.42
N LEU A 105 10.66 10.86 2.59
CA LEU A 105 10.46 9.46 3.02
C LEU A 105 9.86 9.37 4.43
N LEU A 106 10.24 10.27 5.34
CA LEU A 106 9.67 10.38 6.68
C LEU A 106 8.19 10.78 6.60
N MET A 107 7.85 11.81 5.83
CA MET A 107 6.46 12.24 5.62
C MET A 107 5.62 11.10 5.01
N TRP A 108 6.16 10.38 4.04
CA TRP A 108 5.54 9.18 3.49
C TRP A 108 5.31 8.10 4.57
N ARG A 109 6.32 7.82 5.40
CA ARG A 109 6.26 6.78 6.44
C ARG A 109 5.22 7.10 7.51
N LEU A 110 5.09 8.38 7.87
CA LEU A 110 4.19 8.87 8.91
C LEU A 110 2.77 9.11 8.39
N SER A 111 2.58 9.26 7.08
CA SER A 111 1.26 9.32 6.42
C SER A 111 0.45 8.01 6.46
N LYS A 112 1.01 6.92 7.03
CA LYS A 112 0.27 5.67 7.27
C LYS A 112 -0.95 5.91 8.17
N ASN A 113 -1.90 4.99 8.12
CA ASN A 113 -3.14 5.02 8.91
C ASN A 113 -3.98 6.29 8.63
N LEU A 114 -4.01 6.72 7.38
CA LEU A 114 -4.87 7.81 6.89
C LEU A 114 -4.61 9.18 7.54
N LYS A 115 -3.44 9.38 8.15
CA LYS A 115 -3.07 10.64 8.79
C LYS A 115 -2.79 11.73 7.75
N LYS A 116 -3.85 12.45 7.34
CA LYS A 116 -3.78 13.51 6.32
C LYS A 116 -2.79 14.63 6.63
N GLY A 117 -2.50 14.89 7.91
CA GLY A 117 -1.53 15.91 8.33
C GLY A 117 -0.14 15.74 7.72
N TRP A 118 0.34 14.51 7.60
CA TRP A 118 1.65 14.23 6.96
C TRP A 118 1.62 14.37 5.45
N LEU A 119 0.47 14.13 4.81
CA LEU A 119 0.29 14.42 3.38
C LEU A 119 0.24 15.94 3.12
N ILE A 120 -0.35 16.71 4.03
CA ILE A 120 -0.33 18.18 3.98
C ILE A 120 1.12 18.68 4.12
N ALA A 121 1.87 18.14 5.08
CA ALA A 121 3.29 18.49 5.25
C ALA A 121 4.10 18.19 3.96
N ALA A 122 3.89 17.01 3.36
CA ALA A 122 4.52 16.65 2.09
C ALA A 122 4.12 17.60 0.95
N LEU A 123 2.84 17.97 0.86
CA LEU A 123 2.36 18.93 -0.14
C LEU A 123 3.02 20.30 0.01
N VAL A 124 3.09 20.84 1.22
CA VAL A 124 3.72 22.14 1.48
C VAL A 124 5.21 22.09 1.13
N PHE A 125 5.91 21.04 1.56
CA PHE A 125 7.33 20.88 1.28
C PHE A 125 7.61 20.75 -0.23
N PHE A 126 6.80 19.97 -0.94
CA PHE A 126 6.90 19.81 -2.39
C PHE A 126 6.48 21.07 -3.17
N ALA A 127 5.54 21.86 -2.65
CA ALA A 127 5.17 23.15 -3.23
C ALA A 127 6.32 24.16 -3.13
N VAL A 128 7.04 24.19 -1.99
CA VAL A 128 8.25 25.01 -1.85
C VAL A 128 9.34 24.55 -2.82
N ASP A 129 9.55 23.23 -2.96
CA ASP A 129 10.48 22.66 -3.94
C ASP A 129 10.13 23.08 -5.37
N THR A 130 8.84 23.12 -5.70
CA THR A 130 8.33 23.59 -7.00
C THR A 130 8.51 25.10 -7.19
N LEU A 131 8.33 25.91 -6.15
CA LEU A 131 8.63 27.35 -6.23
C LEU A 131 10.12 27.59 -6.46
N LEU A 132 10.99 26.83 -5.80
CA LEU A 132 12.43 26.91 -5.98
C LEU A 132 12.87 26.44 -7.36
N LEU A 133 12.20 25.45 -7.96
CA LEU A 133 12.38 25.11 -9.37
C LEU A 133 12.19 26.37 -10.22
N PHE A 134 11.04 27.04 -10.14
CA PHE A 134 10.78 28.25 -10.94
C PHE A 134 11.78 29.39 -10.68
N LEU A 135 12.24 29.55 -9.44
CA LEU A 135 13.15 30.64 -9.09
C LEU A 135 14.60 30.39 -9.52
N LEU A 136 15.02 29.12 -9.58
CA LEU A 136 16.43 28.75 -9.75
C LEU A 136 16.73 28.08 -11.10
N SER A 137 15.74 27.53 -11.79
CA SER A 137 15.96 26.82 -13.06
C SER A 137 15.94 27.73 -14.29
N GLY A 138 15.62 29.01 -14.14
CA GLY A 138 15.57 29.97 -15.25
C GLY A 138 14.31 29.84 -16.09
N ASP A 139 14.44 29.51 -17.39
CA ASP A 139 13.31 29.53 -18.33
C ASP A 139 12.33 28.36 -18.08
N LEU A 140 11.05 28.72 -18.05
CA LEU A 140 9.92 27.83 -17.81
C LEU A 140 9.71 26.84 -18.96
N LEU A 141 10.05 27.25 -20.19
CA LEU A 141 9.88 26.42 -21.39
C LEU A 141 10.91 25.30 -21.46
N GLU A 142 12.13 25.53 -21.00
CA GLU A 142 13.18 24.50 -20.94
C GLU A 142 12.85 23.41 -19.91
N ASN A 143 12.13 23.78 -18.85
CA ASN A 143 11.76 22.89 -17.75
C ASN A 143 10.30 22.41 -17.84
N ILE A 144 9.65 22.53 -19.00
CA ILE A 144 8.19 22.30 -19.13
C ILE A 144 7.76 20.91 -18.67
N ILE A 145 8.60 19.89 -18.89
CA ILE A 145 8.30 18.51 -18.50
C ILE A 145 8.42 18.32 -16.98
N ASP A 146 9.46 18.89 -16.36
CA ASP A 146 9.61 18.89 -14.90
C ASP A 146 8.47 19.65 -14.23
N VAL A 147 8.10 20.82 -14.77
CA VAL A 147 6.96 21.60 -14.29
C VAL A 147 5.65 20.80 -14.37
N ALA A 148 5.38 20.12 -15.50
CA ALA A 148 4.20 19.29 -15.66
C ALA A 148 4.16 18.15 -14.63
N PHE A 149 5.31 17.53 -14.37
CA PHE A 149 5.42 16.50 -13.34
C PHE A 149 5.16 17.06 -11.93
N HIS A 150 5.75 18.20 -11.58
CA HIS A 150 5.55 18.83 -10.28
C HIS A 150 4.06 19.15 -10.05
N ILE A 151 3.39 19.70 -11.07
CA ILE A 151 1.94 19.94 -11.04
C ILE A 151 1.19 18.62 -10.80
N TRP A 152 1.55 17.54 -11.50
CA TRP A 152 0.91 16.24 -11.31
C TRP A 152 1.06 15.70 -9.88
N VAL A 153 2.23 15.83 -9.26
CA VAL A 153 2.46 15.42 -7.87
C VAL A 153 1.64 16.28 -6.90
N ILE A 154 1.62 17.60 -7.08
CA ILE A 154 0.81 18.54 -6.27
C ILE A 154 -0.67 18.17 -6.34
N VAL A 155 -1.19 17.93 -7.54
CA VAL A 155 -2.58 17.51 -7.75
C VAL A 155 -2.83 16.15 -7.09
N SER A 156 -1.92 15.19 -7.25
CA SER A 156 -2.04 13.85 -6.65
C SER A 156 -2.10 13.91 -5.12
N LEU A 157 -1.21 14.67 -4.49
CA LEU A 157 -1.20 14.88 -3.03
C LEU A 157 -2.49 15.56 -2.57
N SER A 158 -2.94 16.59 -3.29
CA SER A 158 -4.20 17.30 -3.02
C SER A 158 -5.41 16.38 -3.07
N ILE A 159 -5.48 15.48 -4.07
CA ILE A 159 -6.52 14.45 -4.17
C ILE A 159 -6.44 13.49 -2.99
N GLY A 160 -5.24 13.05 -2.59
CA GLY A 160 -5.03 12.20 -1.43
C GLY A 160 -5.51 12.83 -0.13
N ILE A 161 -5.18 14.10 0.11
CA ILE A 161 -5.59 14.88 1.29
C ILE A 161 -7.12 15.03 1.32
N ASN A 162 -7.73 15.43 0.20
CA ASN A 162 -9.18 15.59 0.11
C ASN A 162 -9.90 14.24 0.35
N SER A 163 -9.35 13.16 -0.21
CA SER A 163 -9.89 11.81 -0.03
C SER A 163 -9.79 11.34 1.42
N ALA A 164 -8.67 11.63 2.10
CA ALA A 164 -8.53 11.34 3.53
C ALA A 164 -9.52 12.14 4.38
N ALA A 165 -9.69 13.44 4.09
CA ALA A 165 -10.65 14.28 4.78
C ALA A 165 -12.11 13.84 4.54
N LYS A 166 -12.44 13.29 3.36
CA LYS A 166 -13.75 12.68 3.09
C LYS A 166 -13.93 11.36 3.83
N LEU A 167 -12.89 10.53 3.87
CA LEU A 167 -12.91 9.22 4.50
C LEU A 167 -13.07 9.30 6.03
N GLU A 168 -12.47 10.31 6.67
CA GLU A 168 -12.66 10.60 8.10
C GLU A 168 -14.12 10.97 8.45
N LYS A 169 -14.86 11.54 7.50
CA LYS A 169 -16.27 11.95 7.67
C LYS A 169 -17.26 10.86 7.29
N MET A 170 -16.81 9.78 6.64
CA MET A 170 -17.69 8.66 6.35
C MET A 170 -18.05 7.96 7.65
N PRO A 171 -19.30 7.48 7.80
CA PRO A 171 -19.62 6.51 8.83
C PRO A 171 -18.51 5.45 8.80
N GLN A 172 -18.00 5.04 9.96
CA GLN A 172 -17.28 3.77 9.96
C GLN A 172 -18.26 2.76 9.35
N GLU A 173 -17.78 1.83 8.52
CA GLU A 173 -18.61 0.65 8.31
C GLU A 173 -18.72 0.09 9.71
N ASP A 174 -19.81 0.40 10.41
CA ASP A 174 -20.24 -0.38 11.54
C ASP A 174 -20.13 -1.81 11.02
N GLU A 175 -19.43 -2.66 11.78
CA GLU A 175 -19.61 -4.09 11.60
C GLU A 175 -21.09 -4.32 11.32
N PRO A 176 -21.45 -5.08 10.26
CA PRO A 176 -22.84 -5.26 9.90
C PRO A 176 -23.58 -5.50 11.20
N ILE A 177 -24.52 -4.60 11.52
CA ILE A 177 -25.39 -4.76 12.68
C ILE A 177 -25.94 -6.16 12.47
N VAL A 178 -25.43 -7.10 13.26
CA VAL A 178 -26.08 -8.38 13.44
C VAL A 178 -27.39 -7.92 14.04
N GLU A 179 -28.44 -7.84 13.22
CA GLU A 179 -29.79 -7.71 13.74
C GLU A 179 -29.87 -8.79 14.82
N GLU A 180 -29.92 -8.37 16.08
CA GLU A 180 -30.21 -9.26 17.19
C GLU A 180 -31.61 -9.78 16.93
N ILE A 181 -31.68 -10.91 16.22
CA ILE A 181 -32.87 -11.73 16.12
C ILE A 181 -33.25 -12.02 17.59
N PRO A 182 -34.50 -11.73 18.01
CA PRO A 182 -34.92 -11.84 19.39
C PRO A 182 -34.50 -13.19 19.97
N GLN A 183 -33.82 -13.15 21.12
CA GLN A 183 -33.55 -14.33 21.95
C GLN A 183 -34.87 -15.04 22.18
N THR A 184 -35.09 -16.12 21.43
CA THR A 184 -36.17 -17.06 21.72
C THR A 184 -35.56 -18.11 22.63
N GLU A 185 -36.06 -18.14 23.86
CA GLU A 185 -35.73 -19.12 24.87
C GLU A 185 -35.82 -20.56 24.31
N SER A 186 -34.80 -21.33 24.69
CA SER A 186 -34.68 -22.79 24.73
C SER A 186 -35.86 -23.65 24.26
N VAL A 187 -35.59 -24.46 23.23
CA VAL A 187 -36.22 -25.78 23.03
C VAL A 187 -35.10 -26.83 22.87
N PRO A 188 -35.16 -27.98 23.55
CA PRO A 188 -34.09 -28.99 23.50
C PRO A 188 -34.20 -29.87 22.26
N ALA A 189 -33.01 -30.23 21.73
CA ALA A 189 -32.67 -31.40 20.92
C ALA A 189 -33.58 -31.75 19.72
N GLU A 190 -33.09 -31.50 18.50
CA GLU A 190 -32.93 -32.52 17.44
C GLU A 190 -32.36 -31.90 16.15
N THR A 191 -31.29 -32.52 15.64
CA THR A 191 -30.81 -32.55 14.24
C THR A 191 -30.96 -31.28 13.37
N ALA A 192 -30.01 -30.35 13.44
CA ALA A 192 -29.88 -29.30 12.41
C ALA A 192 -28.40 -28.98 12.11
N THR A 193 -27.90 -29.56 11.02
CA THR A 193 -26.69 -29.18 10.28
C THR A 193 -26.97 -27.92 9.45
N THR A 194 -27.10 -26.75 10.08
CA THR A 194 -27.38 -25.50 9.36
C THR A 194 -26.09 -24.90 8.80
N PHE A 195 -25.89 -25.06 7.48
CA PHE A 195 -24.90 -24.30 6.74
C PHE A 195 -25.40 -22.86 6.49
N LYS A 196 -24.50 -21.87 6.40
CA LYS A 196 -24.83 -20.46 6.16
C LYS A 196 -25.28 -20.20 4.72
N ARG A 197 -24.57 -20.76 3.73
CA ARG A 197 -24.88 -20.60 2.30
C ARG A 197 -24.13 -21.61 1.42
N VAL A 198 -24.52 -21.72 0.15
CA VAL A 198 -23.75 -22.44 -0.87
C VAL A 198 -22.42 -21.73 -1.12
N ALA A 199 -21.35 -22.52 -1.24
CA ALA A 199 -20.01 -22.05 -1.53
C ALA A 199 -19.90 -21.66 -3.00
N ASP A 200 -19.47 -20.42 -3.26
CA ASP A 200 -19.12 -20.01 -4.61
C ASP A 200 -17.85 -20.76 -5.05
N MET A 201 -17.98 -21.62 -6.05
CA MET A 201 -16.89 -22.44 -6.58
C MET A 201 -16.13 -21.77 -7.72
N GLU A 202 -16.71 -20.75 -8.35
CA GLU A 202 -16.14 -20.06 -9.51
C GLU A 202 -15.24 -18.89 -9.12
N VAL A 203 -15.29 -18.44 -7.86
CA VAL A 203 -14.41 -17.39 -7.35
C VAL A 203 -13.00 -17.92 -7.09
N LYS A 204 -12.00 -17.12 -7.49
CA LYS A 204 -10.59 -17.35 -7.14
C LYS A 204 -10.43 -17.51 -5.61
N GLN A 205 -10.06 -18.73 -5.21
CA GLN A 205 -9.91 -19.17 -3.84
C GLN A 205 -8.48 -19.65 -3.57
N ARG A 206 -8.01 -19.53 -2.33
CA ARG A 206 -6.78 -20.18 -1.86
C ARG A 206 -7.16 -21.25 -0.85
N VAL A 207 -6.86 -22.51 -1.14
CA VAL A 207 -7.07 -23.60 -0.16
C VAL A 207 -5.97 -23.56 0.89
N LEU A 208 -6.39 -23.39 2.14
CA LEU A 208 -5.52 -23.18 3.30
C LEU A 208 -5.29 -24.50 4.05
N ALA A 209 -6.31 -25.34 4.16
CA ALA A 209 -6.21 -26.74 4.57
C ALA A 209 -7.36 -27.53 3.95
N GLU A 210 -7.17 -28.81 3.70
CA GLU A 210 -8.16 -29.70 3.07
C GLU A 210 -8.04 -31.08 3.70
N ALA A 211 -9.19 -31.72 3.91
CA ALA A 211 -9.31 -33.06 4.47
C ALA A 211 -10.53 -33.77 3.89
N GLU A 212 -10.53 -35.09 3.97
CA GLU A 212 -11.67 -35.94 3.64
C GLU A 212 -12.03 -36.75 4.89
N LEU A 213 -13.31 -36.74 5.26
CA LEU A 213 -13.82 -37.43 6.45
C LEU A 213 -15.12 -38.15 6.09
N GLU A 214 -15.11 -39.48 6.11
CA GLU A 214 -16.32 -40.30 5.92
C GLU A 214 -17.14 -39.96 4.66
N GLY A 215 -16.45 -39.54 3.58
CA GLY A 215 -17.06 -39.14 2.32
C GLY A 215 -17.38 -37.65 2.21
N HIS A 216 -17.21 -36.87 3.29
CA HIS A 216 -17.33 -35.43 3.29
C HIS A 216 -16.01 -34.75 2.94
N LYS A 217 -16.07 -33.83 1.98
CA LYS A 217 -14.92 -33.02 1.58
C LYS A 217 -14.88 -31.74 2.41
N ILE A 218 -13.92 -31.65 3.33
CA ILE A 218 -13.74 -30.51 4.23
C ILE A 218 -12.64 -29.59 3.69
N VAL A 219 -12.99 -28.33 3.43
CA VAL A 219 -12.10 -27.33 2.85
C VAL A 219 -12.10 -26.07 3.71
N TYR A 220 -10.94 -25.78 4.30
CA TYR A 220 -10.66 -24.47 4.86
C TYR A 220 -9.99 -23.62 3.79
N ARG A 221 -10.69 -22.58 3.32
CA ARG A 221 -10.25 -21.76 2.19
C ARG A 221 -10.33 -20.28 2.48
N ARG A 222 -9.57 -19.49 1.73
CA ARG A 222 -9.68 -18.04 1.71
C ARG A 222 -10.26 -17.56 0.39
N VAL A 223 -11.35 -16.80 0.48
CA VAL A 223 -12.01 -16.11 -0.62
C VAL A 223 -11.94 -14.60 -0.34
N LYS A 224 -11.12 -13.88 -1.12
CA LYS A 224 -10.82 -12.45 -0.88
C LYS A 224 -10.28 -12.19 0.55
N LYS A 225 -11.13 -11.65 1.43
CA LYS A 225 -10.82 -11.29 2.83
C LYS A 225 -11.52 -12.21 3.84
N VAL A 226 -12.20 -13.25 3.36
CA VAL A 226 -13.01 -14.16 4.18
C VAL A 226 -12.33 -15.51 4.18
N ASN A 227 -12.10 -16.05 5.38
CA ASN A 227 -11.77 -17.46 5.54
C ASN A 227 -13.08 -18.23 5.74
N GLU A 228 -13.28 -19.29 5.00
CA GLU A 228 -14.51 -20.08 4.99
C GLU A 228 -14.18 -21.53 5.37
N LEU A 229 -15.02 -22.12 6.21
CA LEU A 229 -15.10 -23.56 6.41
C LEU A 229 -16.20 -24.10 5.50
N VAL A 230 -15.79 -24.80 4.44
CA VAL A 230 -16.67 -25.36 3.43
C VAL A 230 -16.69 -26.87 3.55
N ILE A 231 -17.87 -27.47 3.57
CA ILE A 231 -18.04 -28.91 3.52
C ILE A 231 -19.06 -29.24 2.44
N ASP A 232 -18.67 -30.11 1.49
CA ASP A 232 -19.46 -30.52 0.32
C ASP A 232 -20.08 -29.37 -0.48
N GLY A 233 -19.34 -28.26 -0.59
CA GLY A 233 -19.81 -27.09 -1.32
C GLY A 233 -20.77 -26.19 -0.53
N TYR A 234 -20.89 -26.36 0.78
CA TYR A 234 -21.64 -25.48 1.66
C TYR A 234 -20.74 -24.80 2.69
N VAL A 235 -20.91 -23.50 2.90
CA VAL A 235 -20.19 -22.70 3.90
C VAL A 235 -20.90 -22.87 5.24
N TYR A 236 -20.23 -23.44 6.24
CA TYR A 236 -20.76 -23.60 7.59
C TYR A 236 -20.39 -22.43 8.48
N ASP A 237 -19.18 -21.93 8.33
CA ASP A 237 -18.71 -20.80 9.10
C ASP A 237 -17.69 -19.97 8.32
N GLU A 238 -17.60 -18.70 8.69
CA GLU A 238 -16.78 -17.73 7.97
C GLU A 238 -16.25 -16.65 8.91
N TYR A 239 -15.01 -16.23 8.65
CA TYR A 239 -14.31 -15.21 9.40
C TYR A 239 -13.77 -14.14 8.46
N VAL A 240 -14.26 -12.91 8.62
CA VAL A 240 -13.86 -11.75 7.82
C VAL A 240 -12.65 -11.09 8.48
N ALA A 241 -11.51 -11.06 7.80
CA ALA A 241 -10.28 -10.56 8.37
C ALA A 241 -9.48 -9.71 7.38
N LEU A 242 -9.22 -8.45 7.76
CA LEU A 242 -8.30 -7.55 7.06
C LEU A 242 -6.83 -7.92 7.30
N MET A 243 -6.52 -8.43 8.49
CA MET A 243 -5.23 -9.01 8.87
C MET A 243 -5.46 -10.37 9.53
N GLU A 244 -4.57 -11.33 9.31
CA GLU A 244 -4.77 -12.71 9.77
C GLU A 244 -4.35 -12.88 11.23
N TYR A 245 -5.34 -12.91 12.12
CA TYR A 245 -5.17 -13.32 13.51
C TYR A 245 -5.52 -14.80 13.70
N PRO A 246 -5.03 -15.46 14.76
CA PRO A 246 -5.49 -16.79 15.12
C PRO A 246 -7.02 -16.81 15.31
N HIS A 247 -7.68 -17.81 14.72
CA HIS A 247 -9.14 -17.95 14.76
C HIS A 247 -9.53 -19.40 14.48
N GLU A 248 -10.76 -19.74 14.86
CA GLU A 248 -11.38 -21.04 14.66
C GLU A 248 -12.78 -20.85 14.05
N LEU A 249 -13.11 -21.73 13.10
CA LEU A 249 -14.38 -21.84 12.40
C LEU A 249 -14.98 -23.19 12.72
N TYR A 250 -16.29 -23.23 12.94
CA TYR A 250 -16.97 -24.41 13.48
C TYR A 250 -18.01 -24.97 12.52
N ALA A 251 -18.08 -26.29 12.43
CA ALA A 251 -19.17 -27.01 11.78
C ALA A 251 -19.51 -28.26 12.59
N ARG A 252 -20.75 -28.73 12.44
CA ARG A 252 -21.16 -30.06 12.90
C ARG A 252 -21.70 -30.84 11.71
N ILE A 253 -21.20 -32.05 11.52
CA ILE A 253 -21.68 -33.03 10.53
C ILE A 253 -21.73 -34.38 11.22
N ASP A 254 -22.84 -35.09 11.05
CA ASP A 254 -23.07 -36.43 11.63
C ASP A 254 -22.73 -36.54 13.12
N GLY A 255 -23.06 -35.48 13.87
CA GLY A 255 -22.79 -35.38 15.32
C GLY A 255 -21.33 -35.10 15.69
N LYS A 256 -20.41 -34.98 14.72
CA LYS A 256 -19.01 -34.66 14.95
C LYS A 256 -18.75 -33.17 14.79
N GLU A 257 -18.00 -32.62 15.73
CA GLU A 257 -17.51 -31.25 15.64
C GLU A 257 -16.26 -31.18 14.77
N ILE A 258 -16.31 -30.31 13.77
CA ILE A 258 -15.24 -30.01 12.84
C ILE A 258 -14.81 -28.58 13.11
N VAL A 259 -13.53 -28.37 13.38
CA VAL A 259 -12.95 -27.05 13.64
C VAL A 259 -11.84 -26.77 12.65
N ALA A 260 -11.95 -25.69 11.88
CA ALA A 260 -10.89 -25.27 10.96
C ALA A 260 -10.38 -23.88 11.33
N GLY A 261 -9.08 -23.63 11.21
CA GLY A 261 -8.54 -22.38 11.71
C GLY A 261 -7.10 -22.11 11.37
N TYR A 262 -6.60 -21.04 11.99
CA TYR A 262 -5.22 -20.60 11.92
C TYR A 262 -4.70 -20.41 13.33
N ASP A 263 -3.53 -20.97 13.65
CA ASP A 263 -2.93 -20.91 14.99
C ASP A 263 -1.82 -19.84 15.12
N GLY A 264 -1.61 -19.02 14.08
CA GLY A 264 -0.50 -18.06 14.01
C GLY A 264 0.71 -18.55 13.21
N MET A 265 0.75 -19.85 12.86
CA MET A 265 1.81 -20.44 12.03
C MET A 265 1.26 -21.40 10.96
N ASN A 266 0.19 -22.12 11.29
CA ASN A 266 -0.37 -23.20 10.50
C ASN A 266 -1.87 -23.00 10.32
N SER A 267 -2.35 -23.37 9.13
CA SER A 267 -3.77 -23.68 8.94
C SER A 267 -4.03 -25.11 9.36
N PHE A 268 -5.16 -25.36 10.01
CA PHE A 268 -5.50 -26.68 10.52
C PHE A 268 -6.98 -27.02 10.32
N ILE A 269 -7.27 -28.32 10.34
CA ILE A 269 -8.62 -28.89 10.50
C ILE A 269 -8.54 -29.91 11.63
N LYS A 270 -9.45 -29.82 12.59
CA LYS A 270 -9.63 -30.72 13.74
C LYS A 270 -10.99 -31.39 13.64
N VAL A 271 -11.08 -32.63 14.12
CA VAL A 271 -12.33 -33.36 14.32
C VAL A 271 -12.29 -33.97 15.71
N GLY A 272 -13.29 -33.67 16.55
CA GLY A 272 -13.31 -34.16 17.93
C GLY A 272 -12.05 -33.79 18.74
N GLY A 273 -11.45 -32.63 18.45
CA GLY A 273 -10.22 -32.15 19.09
C GLY A 273 -8.90 -32.64 18.47
N GLN A 274 -8.91 -33.63 17.57
CA GLN A 274 -7.70 -34.14 16.92
C GLN A 274 -7.45 -33.47 15.57
N ILE A 275 -6.23 -33.00 15.32
CA ILE A 275 -5.83 -32.41 14.03
C ILE A 275 -5.75 -33.50 12.96
N ILE A 276 -6.54 -33.37 11.91
CA ILE A 276 -6.57 -34.30 10.77
C ILE A 276 -5.92 -33.71 9.50
N ALA A 277 -5.79 -32.39 9.43
CA ALA A 277 -5.02 -31.73 8.38
C ALA A 277 -4.29 -30.51 8.94
N LYS A 278 -3.05 -30.29 8.49
CA LYS A 278 -2.22 -29.16 8.90
C LYS A 278 -1.36 -28.70 7.73
N LYS A 279 -1.27 -27.38 7.51
CA LYS A 279 -0.47 -26.77 6.45
C LYS A 279 0.21 -25.50 6.95
N ILE A 280 1.53 -25.43 6.80
CA ILE A 280 2.32 -24.24 7.15
C ILE A 280 1.93 -23.08 6.21
N ARG A 281 1.75 -21.88 6.76
CA ARG A 281 1.64 -20.66 5.95
C ARG A 281 3.03 -20.05 5.77
N ILE A 282 3.64 -20.31 4.64
CA ILE A 282 4.84 -19.58 4.19
C ILE A 282 4.34 -18.26 3.60
N PHE A 283 4.87 -17.15 4.13
CA PHE A 283 4.57 -15.77 3.70
C PHE A 283 4.84 -15.56 2.22
#